data_AF-A0A7C4QIJ1-F1
#
_entry.id   AF-A0A7C4QIJ1-F1
#
_cell.length_a   1.000
_cell.length_b   1.000
_cell.length_c   1.000
_cell.angle_alpha   90.00
_cell.angle_beta   90.00
_cell.angle_gamma   90.00
#
_symmetry.space_group_name_H-M   'P 1'
#
loop_
_entity.id
_entity.type
_entity.pdbx_description
1 polymer ?
#
loop_
_entity_poly.entity_id
_entity_poly.type
_entity_poly.pdbx_seq_one_letter_code
_entity_poly.pdbx_strand_id
1 'polypeptide(L)'
;MQDVESQWIIIQEWAKSSGANIDERSVFQELWSRVREKKVGTIVVAELSRLSRRMRTLVNFLYDCVERGVHVVSIREGWLNDALRTK
;
A
#
# COMPACT_ATOMS: atom_id res chain seq x y z
N MET A 1 15.55 -2.48 12.45
CA MET A 1 15.26 -1.10 12.92
C MET A 1 15.74 -0.07 11.90
N GLN A 2 17.00 -0.12 11.43
CA GLN A 2 17.52 0.82 10.41
C GLN A 2 16.78 0.80 9.05
N ASP A 3 16.30 -0.36 8.58
CA ASP A 3 15.68 -0.49 7.24
C ASP A 3 14.29 0.18 7.13
N VAL A 4 13.48 0.08 8.19
CA VAL A 4 12.14 0.68 8.24
C VAL A 4 12.21 2.21 8.23
N GLU A 5 13.21 2.78 8.91
CA GLU A 5 13.46 4.22 8.94
C GLU A 5 13.81 4.76 7.55
N SER A 6 14.63 4.01 6.79
CA SER A 6 15.01 4.38 5.43
C SER A 6 13.84 4.30 4.45
N GLN A 7 13.01 3.25 4.57
CA GLN A 7 11.79 3.14 3.77
C GLN A 7 10.78 4.24 4.10
N TRP A 8 10.69 4.63 5.37
CA TRP A 8 9.83 5.73 5.82
C TRP A 8 10.25 7.08 5.21
N ILE A 9 11.55 7.35 5.13
CA ILE A 9 12.09 8.56 4.50
C ILE A 9 11.73 8.61 3.00
N ILE A 10 11.89 7.51 2.27
CA ILE A 10 11.56 7.45 0.84
C ILE A 10 10.07 7.71 0.59
N ILE A 11 9.21 7.13 1.45
CA ILE A 11 7.74 7.33 1.35
C ILE A 11 7.38 8.79 1.66
N GLN A 12 8.04 9.41 2.63
CA GLN A 12 7.88 10.84 2.96
C GLN A 12 8.29 11.76 1.80
N GLU A 13 9.44 11.48 1.17
CA GLU A 13 9.92 12.24 0.03
C GLU A 13 9.00 12.09 -1.19
N TRP A 14 8.56 10.87 -1.49
CA TRP A 14 7.59 10.61 -2.56
C TRP A 14 6.27 11.35 -2.31
N ALA A 15 5.73 11.28 -1.09
CA ALA A 15 4.47 11.93 -0.74
C ALA A 15 4.57 13.46 -0.87
N LYS A 16 5.69 14.05 -0.41
CA LYS A 16 5.97 15.48 -0.55
C LYS A 16 6.08 15.91 -2.02
N SER A 17 6.74 15.10 -2.86
CA SER A 17 6.86 15.38 -4.31
C SER A 17 5.54 15.21 -5.08
N SER A 18 4.64 14.38 -4.57
CA SER A 18 3.36 14.06 -5.20
C SER A 18 2.19 14.89 -4.65
N GLY A 19 2.42 15.73 -3.64
CA GLY A 19 1.39 16.50 -2.95
C GLY A 19 0.47 15.68 -2.03
N ALA A 20 0.87 14.45 -1.66
CA ALA A 20 0.08 13.56 -0.83
C ALA A 20 0.31 13.83 0.67
N ASN A 21 -0.77 14.01 1.44
CA ASN A 21 -0.71 14.13 2.90
C ASN A 21 -0.83 12.74 3.55
N ILE A 22 0.26 12.23 4.13
CA ILE A 22 0.37 10.85 4.65
C ILE A 22 -0.58 10.61 5.84
N ASP A 23 -0.94 11.66 6.58
CA ASP A 23 -1.77 11.56 7.78
C ASP A 23 -3.28 11.57 7.50
N GLU A 24 -3.68 11.88 6.26
CA GLU A 24 -5.08 12.01 5.93
C GLU A 24 -5.63 10.74 5.29
N ARG A 25 -6.75 10.26 5.85
CA ARG A 25 -7.60 9.19 5.28
C ARG A 25 -8.05 9.47 3.84
N SER A 26 -7.78 10.66 3.30
CA SER A 26 -7.94 11.05 1.90
C SER A 26 -7.13 10.15 0.96
N VAL A 27 -5.91 9.74 1.34
CA VAL A 27 -5.04 8.92 0.47
C VAL A 27 -5.63 7.53 0.19
N PHE A 28 -6.24 6.89 1.20
CA PHE A 28 -6.90 5.59 0.99
C PHE A 28 -8.16 5.71 0.12
N GLN A 29 -8.96 6.77 0.33
CA GLN A 29 -10.14 7.02 -0.51
C GLN A 29 -9.75 7.37 -1.94
N GLU A 30 -8.68 8.12 -2.14
CA GLU A 30 -8.14 8.44 -3.46
C GLU A 30 -7.63 7.18 -4.16
N LEU A 31 -6.85 6.34 -3.47
CA LEU A 31 -6.42 5.04 -3.98
C LEU A 31 -7.63 4.21 -4.41
N TRP A 32 -8.67 4.19 -3.58
CA TRP A 32 -9.90 3.47 -3.91
C TRP A 32 -10.62 4.07 -5.13
N SER A 33 -10.64 5.40 -5.27
CA SER A 33 -11.15 6.05 -6.49
C SER A 33 -10.34 5.63 -7.72
N ARG A 34 -9.01 5.61 -7.63
CA ARG A 34 -8.12 5.20 -8.72
C ARG A 34 -8.32 3.72 -9.10
N VAL A 35 -8.58 2.85 -8.14
CA VAL A 35 -9.01 1.45 -8.37
C VAL A 35 -10.32 1.43 -9.16
N ARG A 36 -11.32 2.21 -8.73
CA ARG A 36 -12.62 2.27 -9.43
C ARG A 36 -12.49 2.80 -10.86
N GLU A 37 -11.62 3.77 -11.07
CA GLU A 37 -11.32 4.35 -12.38
C GLU A 37 -10.40 3.48 -13.25
N LYS A 38 -10.00 2.29 -12.77
CA LYS A 38 -9.06 1.37 -13.46
C LYS A 38 -7.71 2.02 -13.83
N LYS A 39 -7.27 3.00 -13.02
CA LYS A 39 -5.98 3.70 -13.19
C LYS A 39 -4.81 3.00 -12.49
N VAL A 40 -5.08 1.89 -11.80
CA VAL A 40 -4.09 1.12 -11.02
C VAL A 40 -4.22 -0.34 -11.39
N GLY A 41 -3.10 -0.99 -11.75
CA GLY A 41 -3.06 -2.43 -12.01
C GLY A 41 -2.55 -3.27 -10.83
N THR A 42 -1.73 -2.67 -9.96
CA THR A 42 -1.13 -3.37 -8.82
C THR A 42 -0.93 -2.41 -7.65
N ILE A 43 -1.23 -2.88 -6.43
CA ILE A 43 -1.08 -2.18 -5.16
C ILE A 43 -0.14 -3.02 -4.30
N VAL A 44 0.97 -2.43 -3.89
CA VAL A 44 1.95 -3.08 -3.01
C VAL A 44 1.89 -2.41 -1.65
N VAL A 45 1.73 -3.21 -0.60
CA VAL A 45 1.67 -2.75 0.79
C VAL A 45 2.58 -3.60 1.66
N ALA A 46 3.13 -3.06 2.74
CA ALA A 46 3.86 -3.88 3.71
C ALA A 46 2.91 -4.89 4.39
N GLU A 47 1.81 -4.38 4.94
CA GLU A 47 0.79 -5.18 5.61
C GLU A 47 -0.61 -4.65 5.29
N LEU A 48 -1.60 -5.55 5.20
CA LEU A 48 -2.98 -5.18 4.87
C LEU A 48 -3.63 -4.26 5.91
N SER A 49 -3.21 -4.32 7.18
CA SER A 49 -3.66 -3.43 8.26
C SER A 49 -3.34 -1.95 8.03
N ARG A 50 -2.40 -1.63 7.14
CA ARG A 50 -2.09 -0.24 6.75
C ARG A 50 -3.13 0.35 5.80
N LEU A 51 -3.86 -0.48 5.06
CA LEU A 51 -4.97 -0.03 4.19
C LEU A 51 -6.21 0.31 5.03
N SER A 52 -6.55 -0.56 5.98
CA SER A 52 -7.63 -0.28 6.93
C SER A 52 -7.54 -1.11 8.19
N ARG A 53 -7.85 -0.49 9.34
CA ARG A 53 -8.02 -1.17 10.64
C ARG A 53 -9.43 -1.75 10.83
N ARG A 54 -10.36 -1.47 9.90
CA ARG A 54 -11.75 -1.94 9.96
C ARG A 54 -11.95 -3.07 8.94
N MET A 55 -12.24 -4.27 9.43
CA MET A 55 -12.38 -5.49 8.61
C MET A 55 -13.35 -5.29 7.43
N ARG A 56 -14.54 -4.74 7.68
CA ARG A 56 -15.55 -4.49 6.64
C ARG A 56 -15.02 -3.59 5.51
N THR A 57 -14.30 -2.54 5.86
CA THR A 57 -13.74 -1.59 4.89
C THR A 57 -12.65 -2.25 4.05
N LEU A 58 -11.77 -3.03 4.70
CA LEU A 58 -10.72 -3.77 4.01
C LEU A 58 -11.30 -4.78 3.01
N VAL A 59 -12.27 -5.59 3.43
CA VAL A 59 -12.91 -6.59 2.56
C VAL A 59 -13.58 -5.94 1.35
N ASN A 60 -14.35 -4.88 1.55
CA ASN A 60 -15.00 -4.16 0.45
C ASN A 60 -13.96 -3.61 -0.55
N PHE A 61 -12.86 -3.07 -0.04
CA PHE A 61 -11.78 -2.57 -0.89
C PHE A 61 -11.09 -3.69 -1.69
N LEU A 62 -10.78 -4.82 -1.04
CA LEU A 62 -10.16 -5.96 -1.72
C LEU A 62 -11.10 -6.56 -2.77
N TYR A 63 -12.40 -6.61 -2.49
CA TYR A 63 -13.41 -7.04 -3.44
C TYR A 63 -13.42 -6.14 -4.69
N ASP A 64 -13.45 -4.81 -4.50
CA ASP A 64 -13.37 -3.84 -5.60
C ASP A 64 -12.08 -4.00 -6.42
N CYS A 65 -10.96 -4.37 -5.78
CA CYS A 65 -9.70 -4.65 -6.49
C CYS A 65 -9.84 -5.87 -7.39
N VAL A 66 -10.35 -6.99 -6.86
CA VAL A 66 -10.53 -8.24 -7.62
C VAL A 66 -11.48 -8.06 -8.80
N GLU A 67 -12.64 -7.43 -8.60
CA GLU A 67 -13.61 -7.18 -9.68
C GLU A 67 -13.05 -6.33 -10.82
N ARG A 68 -12.03 -5.52 -10.53
CA ARG A 68 -11.43 -4.58 -11.48
C ARG A 68 -10.08 -5.04 -12.02
N GLY A 69 -9.63 -6.25 -11.66
CA GLY A 69 -8.35 -6.80 -12.10
C GLY A 69 -7.13 -6.12 -11.47
N VAL A 70 -7.29 -5.52 -10.29
CA VAL A 70 -6.20 -4.90 -9.53
C VAL A 70 -5.59 -5.92 -8.57
N HIS A 71 -4.28 -6.15 -8.70
CA HIS A 71 -3.55 -7.06 -7.82
C HIS A 71 -3.15 -6.36 -6.53
N VAL A 72 -3.41 -6.97 -5.38
CA VAL A 72 -2.95 -6.46 -4.07
C VAL A 72 -1.90 -7.40 -3.49
N VAL A 73 -0.69 -6.90 -3.26
CA VAL A 73 0.46 -7.67 -2.78
C VAL A 73 0.89 -7.13 -1.42
N SER A 74 0.95 -8.01 -0.41
CA SER A 74 1.48 -7.68 0.92
C SER A 74 2.91 -8.22 1.07
N ILE A 75 3.86 -7.35 1.36
CA ILE A 75 5.26 -7.71 1.62
C ILE A 75 5.46 -7.89 3.13
N ARG A 76 5.36 -9.14 3.61
CA ARG A 76 5.77 -9.47 4.98
C ARG A 76 7.30 -9.52 5.05
N GLU A 77 7.91 -8.67 5.86
CA GLU A 77 9.38 -8.53 6.04
C GLU A 77 10.13 -9.84 6.33
N GLY A 78 9.44 -10.84 6.90
CA GLY A 78 10.05 -12.14 7.19
C GLY A 78 10.61 -12.87 5.97
N TRP A 79 10.00 -12.71 4.79
CA TRP A 79 10.47 -13.37 3.56
C TRP A 79 11.41 -12.48 2.73
N LEU A 80 11.22 -11.16 2.77
CA LEU A 80 12.04 -10.22 2.01
C LEU A 80 13.50 -10.20 2.52
N ASN A 81 13.71 -10.28 3.83
CA ASN A 81 15.04 -10.34 4.43
C ASN A 81 15.81 -11.62 4.07
N ASP A 82 15.13 -12.76 3.96
CA ASP A 82 15.77 -14.02 3.55
C ASP A 82 16.16 -14.01 2.07
N ALA A 83 15.31 -13.42 1.22
CA ALA A 83 15.59 -13.27 -0.20
C ALA A 83 16.75 -12.28 -0.48
N LEU A 84 16.84 -11.19 0.31
CA LEU A 84 17.89 -10.18 0.18
C LEU A 84 19.25 -10.60 0.76
N ARG A 85 19.27 -11.58 1.68
CA ARG A 85 20.50 -12.14 2.26
C ARG A 85 21.23 -13.14 1.35
N THR A 86 20.64 -13.54 0.22
CA THR A 86 21.20 -14.56 -0.68
C THR A 86 21.89 -13.95 -1.92
N LYS A 87 22.61 -12.84 -1.75
CA LYS A 87 23.51 -12.29 -2.77
C LYS A 87 24.84 -11.87 -2.16
#